data_AF-A0A451CK89-F1
#
_entry.id   AF-A0A451CK89-F1
#
_cell.length_a   1.000
_cell.length_b   1.000
_cell.length_c   1.000
_cell.angle_alpha   90.00
_cell.angle_beta   90.00
_cell.angle_gamma   90.00
#
_symmetry.space_group_name_H-M   'P 1'
#
loop_
_entity.id
_entity.type
_entity.pdbx_description
1 polymer ?
#
loop_
_entity_poly.entity_id
_entity_poly.type
_entity_poly.pdbx_seq_one_letter_code
_entity_poly.pdbx_strand_id
1 'polypeptide(L)'
;MTKHALLIGVSEYAPDFKPLPAAVRDAAAFRALLCDPGLGGFAASQVTLLKNPARQEMEIAIESLFADRHRDDLVFLFFSGHGIKGDDPLGSLYLAARDTRKKRNGRLRFATAVAAATLHGYMENSLARRQVIVLDSCFSGAFPQGLSVKDDGKVDIRNQLGGEGRAVLTSSSALQYSYQKDDEKFSLYTRFLIQGIETGEADADKDGIISAGEWHTYARDRVRETRPTMEPEFYPGREGYTIHVARAPSAMTPTRDADGPAVATPGDPGEAYRQEVEYLARQGKGRISIVDRIVLDELRDELGLDAAMAESMEEQLLAPYRKVDEEHRQRRQRYEWLLRRVLEHQEALDDTARAALRRHQERWGLREEDAEAIETGIREELARKREQEQQYGQALRELMQGKRFLLPDELGEQFSQIRRGLGLPEEAFARLHAGIDEAPLEAGQPFRDRLKDGSLGPSMIVIPAGSFLMGSPEEEAERDDNEDPQHEVTFAKAFALGRGAVMVGEFRAFVAASGYRTEAERDKGCFVWNSVTSFEIRGTLSHDQAWVPDGAHGRS
;
A
#
# COMPACT_ATOMS: atom_id res chain seq x y z
N MET A 1 4.62 -15.07 -2.38
CA MET A 1 4.65 -14.05 -3.44
C MET A 1 6.09 -13.91 -3.93
N THR A 2 6.34 -14.32 -5.15
CA THR A 2 7.58 -14.07 -5.89
C THR A 2 7.33 -13.00 -6.96
N LYS A 3 8.39 -12.30 -7.37
CA LYS A 3 8.33 -11.28 -8.42
C LYS A 3 9.20 -11.74 -9.59
N HIS A 4 8.64 -11.78 -10.79
CA HIS A 4 9.29 -12.24 -12.02
C HIS A 4 9.26 -11.13 -13.06
N ALA A 5 10.40 -10.85 -13.69
CA ALA A 5 10.49 -9.83 -14.74
C ALA A 5 11.20 -10.34 -15.99
N LEU A 6 10.67 -9.94 -17.16
CA LEU A 6 11.35 -10.02 -18.44
C LEU A 6 11.45 -8.61 -19.02
N LEU A 7 12.66 -8.22 -19.39
CA LEU A 7 13.01 -6.90 -19.89
C LEU A 7 13.64 -7.07 -21.27
N ILE A 8 12.98 -6.56 -22.30
CA ILE A 8 13.39 -6.71 -23.69
C ILE A 8 13.72 -5.33 -24.25
N GLY A 9 14.96 -5.14 -24.69
CA GLY A 9 15.39 -3.96 -25.43
C GLY A 9 15.86 -4.35 -26.82
N VAL A 10 15.23 -3.80 -27.85
CA VAL A 10 15.62 -4.03 -29.25
C VAL A 10 16.06 -2.71 -29.89
N SER A 11 17.37 -2.46 -29.89
CA SER A 11 18.02 -1.32 -30.52
C SER A 11 18.50 -1.60 -31.95
N GLU A 12 18.86 -2.85 -32.25
CA GLU A 12 19.40 -3.28 -33.55
C GLU A 12 18.40 -4.15 -34.32
N TYR A 13 18.31 -3.91 -35.63
CA TYR A 13 17.34 -4.55 -36.51
C TYR A 13 17.95 -4.92 -37.86
N ALA A 14 17.14 -5.59 -38.68
CA ALA A 14 17.32 -5.62 -40.13
C ALA A 14 17.51 -4.22 -40.75
N PRO A 15 18.14 -4.13 -41.93
CA PRO A 15 18.10 -2.93 -42.77
C PRO A 15 16.69 -2.39 -43.11
N ASP A 16 15.65 -3.19 -42.92
CA ASP A 16 14.24 -2.84 -43.14
C ASP A 16 13.65 -1.85 -42.09
N PHE A 17 14.39 -1.60 -41.00
CA PHE A 17 13.97 -0.79 -39.84
C PHE A 17 15.11 0.13 -39.37
N LYS A 18 14.76 1.27 -38.78
CA LYS A 18 15.75 2.17 -38.17
C LYS A 18 16.19 1.63 -36.80
N PRO A 19 17.47 1.72 -36.43
CA PRO A 19 17.92 1.46 -35.06
C PRO A 19 17.22 2.35 -34.02
N LEU A 20 17.16 1.87 -32.77
CA LEU A 20 16.61 2.58 -31.62
C LEU A 20 17.62 2.51 -30.45
N PRO A 21 18.69 3.33 -30.43
CA PRO A 21 19.80 3.18 -29.47
C PRO A 21 19.38 3.14 -28.00
N ALA A 22 18.36 3.93 -27.61
CA ALA A 22 17.81 3.97 -26.26
C ALA A 22 17.22 2.63 -25.78
N ALA A 23 16.70 1.76 -26.66
CA ALA A 23 15.85 0.63 -26.26
C ALA A 23 16.56 -0.40 -25.36
N VAL A 24 17.86 -0.64 -25.57
CA VAL A 24 18.66 -1.53 -24.73
C VAL A 24 19.04 -0.86 -23.40
N ARG A 25 19.21 0.47 -23.39
CA ARG A 25 19.47 1.27 -22.18
C ARG A 25 18.23 1.34 -21.29
N ASP A 26 17.06 1.61 -21.88
CA ASP A 26 15.76 1.60 -21.23
C ASP A 26 15.53 0.27 -20.45
N ALA A 27 15.76 -0.87 -21.11
CA ALA A 27 15.60 -2.19 -20.50
C ALA A 27 16.66 -2.49 -19.42
N ALA A 28 17.89 -1.99 -19.58
CA ALA A 28 18.93 -2.11 -18.54
C ALA A 28 18.62 -1.24 -17.31
N ALA A 29 18.05 -0.04 -17.50
CA ALA A 29 17.65 0.83 -16.40
C ALA A 29 16.46 0.28 -15.61
N PHE A 30 15.48 -0.31 -16.29
CA PHE A 30 14.46 -1.11 -15.61
C PHE A 30 15.06 -2.29 -14.83
N ARG A 31 16.11 -2.96 -15.32
CA ARG A 31 16.74 -4.04 -14.57
C ARG A 31 17.35 -3.56 -13.26
N ALA A 32 18.06 -2.44 -13.29
CA ALA A 32 18.63 -1.83 -12.08
C ALA A 32 17.54 -1.45 -11.07
N LEU A 33 16.52 -0.71 -11.52
CA LEU A 33 15.39 -0.26 -10.70
C LEU A 33 14.62 -1.42 -10.05
N LEU A 34 14.35 -2.50 -10.80
CA LEU A 34 13.59 -3.64 -10.29
C LEU A 34 14.40 -4.51 -9.32
N CYS A 35 15.71 -4.67 -9.55
CA CYS A 35 16.59 -5.44 -8.67
C CYS A 35 16.92 -4.72 -7.35
N ASP A 36 16.73 -3.40 -7.28
CA ASP A 36 16.95 -2.63 -6.05
C ASP A 36 16.00 -3.10 -4.92
N PRO A 37 16.51 -3.56 -3.76
CA PRO A 37 15.67 -4.07 -2.66
C PRO A 37 14.76 -3.04 -1.99
N GLY A 38 15.12 -1.75 -2.05
CA GLY A 38 14.35 -0.64 -1.49
C GLY A 38 13.22 -0.18 -2.40
N LEU A 39 13.38 -0.30 -3.72
CA LEU A 39 12.43 0.14 -4.73
C LEU A 39 11.59 -1.02 -5.29
N GLY A 40 12.15 -1.79 -6.24
CA GLY A 40 11.44 -2.85 -6.95
C GLY A 40 11.38 -4.16 -6.17
N GLY A 41 12.43 -4.54 -5.46
CA GLY A 41 12.50 -5.75 -4.65
C GLY A 41 12.37 -7.06 -5.42
N PHE A 42 12.76 -7.10 -6.69
CA PHE A 42 12.86 -8.34 -7.46
C PHE A 42 14.21 -9.02 -7.17
N ALA A 43 14.21 -10.34 -6.95
CA ALA A 43 15.45 -11.08 -6.88
C ALA A 43 16.12 -11.10 -8.26
N ALA A 44 17.41 -10.79 -8.36
CA ALA A 44 18.11 -10.69 -9.64
C ALA A 44 18.06 -11.99 -10.48
N SER A 45 17.91 -13.15 -9.84
CA SER A 45 17.72 -14.45 -10.50
C SER A 45 16.34 -14.63 -11.17
N GLN A 46 15.39 -13.74 -10.88
CA GLN A 46 14.03 -13.71 -11.45
C GLN A 46 13.83 -12.53 -12.42
N VAL A 47 14.91 -11.80 -12.76
CA VAL A 47 14.89 -10.67 -13.70
C VAL A 47 15.74 -11.01 -14.93
N THR A 48 15.07 -11.40 -16.02
CA THR A 48 15.72 -11.72 -17.30
C THR A 48 15.81 -10.46 -18.16
N LEU A 49 17.00 -10.14 -18.69
CA LEU A 49 17.22 -9.04 -19.63
C LEU A 49 17.68 -9.59 -20.97
N LEU A 50 16.91 -9.34 -22.03
CA LEU A 50 17.24 -9.68 -23.40
C LEU A 50 17.62 -8.41 -24.18
N LYS A 51 18.87 -8.34 -24.62
CA LYS A 51 19.40 -7.28 -25.48
C LYS A 51 19.44 -7.77 -26.91
N ASN A 52 18.71 -7.12 -27.82
CA ASN A 52 18.60 -7.50 -29.23
C ASN A 52 18.36 -9.02 -29.44
N PRO A 53 17.30 -9.63 -28.85
CA PRO A 53 16.97 -11.03 -29.08
C PRO A 53 16.45 -11.31 -30.50
N ALA A 54 16.57 -12.56 -30.93
CA ALA A 54 15.85 -13.08 -32.10
C ALA A 54 14.40 -13.44 -31.75
N ARG A 55 13.49 -13.50 -32.73
CA ARG A 55 12.05 -13.73 -32.50
C ARG A 55 11.78 -14.98 -31.67
N GLN A 56 12.47 -16.09 -31.95
CA GLN A 56 12.25 -17.35 -31.25
C GLN A 56 12.70 -17.28 -29.78
N GLU A 57 13.88 -16.70 -29.53
CA GLU A 57 14.41 -16.44 -28.18
C GLU A 57 13.49 -15.53 -27.38
N MET A 58 13.03 -14.44 -28.00
CA MET A 58 12.09 -13.49 -27.40
C MET A 58 10.76 -14.16 -27.02
N GLU A 59 10.20 -14.99 -27.90
CA GLU A 59 8.92 -15.67 -27.65
C GLU A 59 9.02 -16.75 -26.57
N ILE A 60 10.10 -17.54 -26.55
CA ILE A 60 10.37 -18.54 -25.51
C ILE A 60 10.52 -17.87 -24.13
N ALA A 61 11.20 -16.72 -24.07
CA ALA A 61 11.35 -16.00 -22.82
C ALA A 61 10.01 -15.40 -22.33
N ILE A 62 9.18 -14.90 -23.25
CA ILE A 62 7.82 -14.43 -22.92
C ILE A 62 6.97 -15.59 -22.40
N GLU A 63 6.97 -16.74 -23.07
CA GLU A 63 6.27 -17.95 -22.61
C GLU A 63 6.74 -18.35 -21.19
N SER A 64 8.06 -18.40 -20.98
CA SER A 64 8.70 -18.77 -19.71
C SER A 64 8.41 -17.79 -18.56
N LEU A 65 8.17 -16.51 -18.86
CA LEU A 65 7.79 -15.50 -17.87
C LEU A 65 6.40 -15.81 -17.27
N PHE A 66 5.45 -16.20 -18.13
CA PHE A 66 4.04 -16.42 -17.79
C PHE A 66 3.73 -17.86 -17.36
N ALA A 67 4.53 -18.84 -17.77
CA ALA A 67 4.44 -20.23 -17.35
C ALA A 67 4.75 -20.43 -15.86
N ASP A 68 4.20 -21.49 -15.26
CA ASP A 68 4.51 -21.95 -13.89
C ASP A 68 4.55 -20.83 -12.83
N ARG A 69 3.51 -20.01 -12.79
CA ARG A 69 3.31 -18.93 -11.79
C ARG A 69 2.29 -19.32 -10.72
N HIS A 70 2.41 -18.71 -9.53
CA HIS A 70 1.37 -18.76 -8.51
C HIS A 70 0.44 -17.55 -8.60
N ARG A 71 -0.77 -17.64 -8.01
CA ARG A 71 -1.79 -16.58 -8.09
C ARG A 71 -1.36 -15.23 -7.52
N ASP A 72 -0.54 -15.25 -6.48
CA ASP A 72 -0.07 -14.07 -5.75
C ASP A 72 1.19 -13.43 -6.34
N ASP A 73 1.83 -14.11 -7.29
CA ASP A 73 3.07 -13.64 -7.91
C ASP A 73 2.83 -12.38 -8.76
N LEU A 74 3.84 -11.50 -8.77
CA LEU A 74 3.87 -10.35 -9.66
C LEU A 74 4.68 -10.71 -10.91
N VAL A 75 4.06 -10.59 -12.07
CA VAL A 75 4.72 -10.74 -13.37
C VAL A 75 4.89 -9.36 -13.99
N PHE A 76 6.10 -9.04 -14.44
CA PHE A 76 6.46 -7.77 -15.05
C PHE A 76 7.09 -8.00 -16.43
N LEU A 77 6.53 -7.38 -17.48
CA LEU A 77 7.08 -7.42 -18.83
C LEU A 77 7.38 -5.99 -19.30
N PHE A 78 8.63 -5.72 -19.64
CA PHE A 78 9.03 -4.49 -20.33
C PHE A 78 9.48 -4.82 -21.76
N PHE A 79 8.99 -4.05 -22.73
CA PHE A 79 9.47 -4.07 -24.10
C PHE A 79 9.73 -2.64 -24.58
N SER A 80 10.96 -2.34 -24.99
CA SER A 80 11.30 -1.13 -25.75
C SER A 80 11.79 -1.54 -27.15
N GLY A 81 11.17 -0.97 -28.20
CA GLY A 81 11.46 -1.33 -29.58
C GLY A 81 10.37 -0.95 -30.58
N HIS A 82 10.46 -1.46 -31.81
CA HIS A 82 9.44 -1.21 -32.85
C HIS A 82 8.17 -2.04 -32.61
N GLY A 83 7.06 -1.34 -32.43
CA GLY A 83 5.71 -1.90 -32.57
C GLY A 83 5.27 -1.80 -34.04
N ILE A 84 4.75 -2.89 -34.60
CA ILE A 84 4.36 -2.96 -36.02
C ILE A 84 2.89 -3.37 -36.11
N LYS A 85 2.08 -2.59 -36.81
CA LYS A 85 0.72 -2.99 -37.21
C LYS A 85 0.79 -3.94 -38.41
N GLY A 86 0.13 -5.09 -38.29
CA GLY A 86 -0.04 -6.04 -39.38
C GLY A 86 -1.03 -5.53 -40.43
N ASP A 87 -0.78 -5.95 -41.67
CA ASP A 87 -1.66 -5.67 -42.81
C ASP A 87 -2.81 -6.69 -42.95
N ASP A 88 -3.17 -7.38 -41.87
CA ASP A 88 -4.30 -8.28 -41.78
C ASP A 88 -5.60 -7.51 -41.46
N PRO A 89 -6.80 -8.06 -41.76
CA PRO A 89 -8.07 -7.35 -41.55
C PRO A 89 -8.37 -6.95 -40.10
N LEU A 90 -7.75 -7.63 -39.12
CA LEU A 90 -7.88 -7.31 -37.69
C LEU A 90 -6.90 -6.22 -37.24
N GLY A 91 -5.96 -5.82 -38.10
CA GLY A 91 -4.91 -4.86 -37.77
C GLY A 91 -4.02 -5.33 -36.63
N SER A 92 -3.72 -6.63 -36.55
CA SER A 92 -3.03 -7.28 -35.44
C SER A 92 -1.69 -6.62 -35.12
N LEU A 93 -1.36 -6.46 -33.84
CA LEU A 93 -0.08 -5.90 -33.43
C LEU A 93 1.04 -6.94 -33.37
N TYR A 94 2.26 -6.49 -33.64
CA TYR A 94 3.49 -7.29 -33.57
C TYR A 94 4.61 -6.52 -32.87
N LEU A 95 5.37 -7.21 -32.01
CA LEU A 95 6.61 -6.74 -31.39
C LEU A 95 7.79 -7.17 -32.28
N ALA A 96 8.61 -6.22 -32.70
CA ALA A 96 9.75 -6.50 -33.56
C ALA A 96 10.96 -7.03 -32.76
N ALA A 97 11.44 -8.22 -33.13
CA ALA A 97 12.75 -8.74 -32.74
C ALA A 97 13.85 -8.27 -33.71
N ARG A 98 15.13 -8.52 -33.39
CA ARG A 98 16.28 -8.11 -34.23
C ARG A 98 16.23 -8.67 -35.65
N ASP A 99 15.66 -9.87 -35.79
CA ASP A 99 15.56 -10.64 -37.02
C ASP A 99 14.27 -10.35 -37.81
N THR A 100 13.41 -9.44 -37.33
CA THR A 100 12.22 -8.97 -38.05
C THR A 100 12.57 -8.49 -39.45
N ARG A 101 11.85 -8.98 -40.47
CA ARG A 101 12.04 -8.57 -41.87
C ARG A 101 10.74 -8.08 -42.50
N LYS A 102 10.86 -7.20 -43.49
CA LYS A 102 9.79 -6.90 -44.45
C LYS A 102 9.92 -7.83 -45.66
N LYS A 103 8.82 -8.00 -46.37
CA LYS A 103 8.77 -8.60 -47.71
C LYS A 103 9.13 -7.52 -48.74
N ARG A 104 9.44 -7.92 -49.98
CA ARG A 104 9.77 -6.97 -51.08
C ARG A 104 8.72 -5.89 -51.35
N ASN A 105 7.47 -6.12 -50.93
CA ASN A 105 6.36 -5.17 -51.04
C ASN A 105 6.16 -4.31 -49.76
N GLY A 106 7.16 -4.20 -48.89
CA GLY A 106 7.12 -3.41 -47.65
C GLY A 106 6.33 -4.04 -46.49
N ARG A 107 5.48 -5.04 -46.77
CA ARG A 107 4.63 -5.73 -45.79
C ARG A 107 5.43 -6.58 -44.81
N LEU A 108 4.97 -6.70 -43.56
CA LEU A 108 5.66 -7.49 -42.53
C LEU A 108 5.78 -8.99 -42.92
N ARG A 109 6.92 -9.61 -42.59
CA ARG A 109 7.06 -11.07 -42.57
C ARG A 109 6.70 -11.55 -41.16
N PHE A 110 5.41 -11.82 -40.94
CA PHE A 110 4.83 -12.14 -39.62
C PHE A 110 5.64 -13.17 -38.79
N ALA A 111 6.14 -14.24 -39.41
CA ALA A 111 6.96 -15.27 -38.74
C ALA A 111 8.32 -14.79 -38.16
N THR A 112 8.70 -13.52 -38.39
CA THR A 112 9.93 -12.90 -37.85
C THR A 112 9.66 -11.84 -36.77
N ALA A 113 8.41 -11.66 -36.35
CA ALA A 113 8.01 -10.82 -35.23
C ALA A 113 7.09 -11.61 -34.28
N VAL A 114 6.98 -11.20 -33.02
CA VAL A 114 6.07 -11.83 -32.05
C VAL A 114 4.71 -11.13 -32.14
N ALA A 115 3.62 -11.87 -32.34
CA ALA A 115 2.29 -11.27 -32.38
C ALA A 115 1.79 -10.92 -30.97
N ALA A 116 1.14 -9.77 -30.81
CA ALA A 116 0.52 -9.36 -29.55
C ALA A 116 -0.57 -10.35 -29.11
N ALA A 117 -1.28 -10.98 -30.05
CA ALA A 117 -2.22 -12.06 -29.76
C ALA A 117 -1.54 -13.31 -29.16
N THR A 118 -0.29 -13.60 -29.51
CA THR A 118 0.49 -14.69 -28.89
C THR A 118 0.88 -14.33 -27.46
N LEU A 119 1.37 -13.10 -27.25
CA LEU A 119 1.63 -12.55 -25.91
C LEU A 119 0.37 -12.59 -25.03
N HIS A 120 -0.79 -12.19 -25.56
CA HIS A 120 -2.08 -12.26 -24.89
C HIS A 120 -2.44 -13.70 -24.46
N GLY A 121 -2.24 -14.67 -25.34
CA GLY A 121 -2.45 -16.09 -25.02
C GLY A 121 -1.59 -16.55 -23.83
N TYR A 122 -0.32 -16.13 -23.73
CA TYR A 122 0.50 -16.43 -22.56
C TYR A 122 0.00 -15.72 -21.30
N MET A 123 -0.41 -14.45 -21.41
CA MET A 123 -0.99 -13.67 -20.31
C MET A 123 -2.31 -14.29 -19.78
N GLU A 124 -3.15 -14.86 -20.65
CA GLU A 124 -4.40 -15.56 -20.30
C GLU A 124 -4.18 -16.92 -19.66
N ASN A 125 -3.19 -17.68 -20.10
CA ASN A 125 -2.88 -18.99 -19.51
C ASN A 125 -2.05 -18.89 -18.22
N SER A 126 -1.51 -17.71 -17.88
CA SER A 126 -0.80 -17.51 -16.62
C SER A 126 -1.74 -17.50 -15.42
N LEU A 127 -1.38 -18.23 -14.37
CA LEU A 127 -2.10 -18.22 -13.09
C LEU A 127 -1.88 -16.93 -12.28
N ALA A 128 -0.85 -16.14 -12.59
CA ALA A 128 -0.54 -14.89 -11.89
C ALA A 128 -1.64 -13.84 -12.13
N ARG A 129 -2.25 -13.36 -11.03
CA ARG A 129 -3.32 -12.34 -11.08
C ARG A 129 -2.82 -10.90 -11.00
N ARG A 130 -1.49 -10.70 -11.02
CA ARG A 130 -0.84 -9.39 -10.96
C ARG A 130 0.16 -9.32 -12.10
N GLN A 131 -0.27 -8.77 -13.23
CA GLN A 131 0.54 -8.68 -14.45
C GLN A 131 0.71 -7.21 -14.83
N VAL A 132 1.94 -6.72 -14.87
CA VAL A 132 2.29 -5.35 -15.30
C VAL A 132 3.06 -5.45 -16.62
N ILE A 133 2.53 -4.86 -17.68
CA ILE A 133 3.11 -4.90 -19.02
C ILE A 133 3.37 -3.46 -19.46
N VAL A 134 4.60 -3.13 -19.78
CA VAL A 134 5.03 -1.81 -20.24
C VAL A 134 5.57 -1.94 -21.66
N LEU A 135 4.89 -1.34 -22.63
CA LEU A 135 5.26 -1.37 -24.04
C LEU A 135 5.66 0.04 -24.49
N ASP A 136 6.97 0.29 -24.47
CA ASP A 136 7.55 1.52 -24.98
C ASP A 136 7.81 1.37 -26.50
N SER A 137 6.72 1.47 -27.26
CA SER A 137 6.74 1.22 -28.70
C SER A 137 5.61 1.92 -29.44
N CYS A 138 5.90 2.43 -30.64
CA CYS A 138 4.98 3.26 -31.42
C CYS A 138 3.89 2.45 -32.15
N PHE A 139 2.83 2.03 -31.46
CA PHE A 139 1.66 1.39 -32.10
C PHE A 139 0.75 2.38 -32.84
N SER A 140 0.88 3.67 -32.56
CA SER A 140 0.01 4.76 -32.98
C SER A 140 0.21 5.20 -34.45
N GLY A 141 -0.35 4.40 -35.36
CA GLY A 141 -1.01 4.91 -36.57
C GLY A 141 -0.13 5.15 -37.81
N ALA A 142 0.22 4.09 -38.55
CA ALA A 142 0.75 4.21 -39.91
C ALA A 142 -0.36 4.58 -40.94
N PHE A 143 -0.81 5.84 -40.94
CA PHE A 143 -1.75 6.37 -41.93
C PHE A 143 -1.04 7.21 -43.01
N PRO A 144 -1.11 6.85 -44.30
CA PRO A 144 -0.95 7.80 -45.39
C PRO A 144 -2.13 8.78 -45.38
N GLN A 145 -1.86 10.09 -45.46
CA GLN A 145 -2.92 11.09 -45.66
C GLN A 145 -3.63 10.82 -46.99
N GLY A 146 -4.95 10.60 -46.99
CA GLY A 146 -5.75 10.64 -48.23
C GLY A 146 -7.00 9.75 -48.34
N LEU A 147 -7.31 8.86 -47.38
CA LEU A 147 -8.46 7.97 -47.47
C LEU A 147 -9.34 8.02 -46.22
N SER A 148 -10.54 8.61 -46.34
CA SER A 148 -11.57 8.55 -45.32
C SER A 148 -12.28 7.20 -45.36
N VAL A 149 -12.08 6.36 -44.36
CA VAL A 149 -12.94 5.21 -44.07
C VAL A 149 -13.53 5.42 -42.69
N LYS A 150 -14.84 5.20 -42.56
CA LYS A 150 -15.57 5.31 -41.30
C LYS A 150 -15.29 4.08 -40.43
N ASP A 151 -14.20 4.12 -39.69
CA ASP A 151 -13.99 3.29 -38.50
C ASP A 151 -13.01 4.04 -37.58
N ASP A 152 -13.25 4.06 -36.27
CA ASP A 152 -12.48 4.91 -35.34
C ASP A 152 -11.04 4.37 -35.22
N GLY A 153 -10.11 5.05 -35.88
CA GLY A 153 -8.75 4.56 -36.19
C GLY A 153 -7.78 4.37 -35.01
N LYS A 154 -8.27 4.22 -33.78
CA LYS A 154 -7.45 3.76 -32.64
C LYS A 154 -7.19 2.26 -32.76
N VAL A 155 -5.96 1.85 -32.47
CA VAL A 155 -5.58 0.44 -32.43
C VAL A 155 -6.21 -0.22 -31.21
N ASP A 156 -6.80 -1.40 -31.37
CA ASP A 156 -7.52 -2.10 -30.31
C ASP A 156 -6.59 -2.84 -29.33
N ILE A 157 -5.69 -2.09 -28.70
CA ILE A 157 -4.78 -2.57 -27.66
C ILE A 157 -5.58 -3.11 -26.47
N ARG A 158 -6.75 -2.52 -26.19
CA ARG A 158 -7.63 -2.92 -25.09
C ARG A 158 -8.13 -4.35 -25.25
N ASN A 159 -8.65 -4.74 -26.41
CA ASN A 159 -9.13 -6.10 -26.63
C ASN A 159 -7.99 -7.07 -26.97
N GLN A 160 -6.85 -6.60 -27.49
CA GLN A 160 -5.69 -7.46 -27.78
C GLN A 160 -4.78 -7.74 -26.57
N LEU A 161 -4.76 -6.92 -25.51
CA LEU A 161 -3.83 -7.09 -24.38
C LEU A 161 -4.46 -6.88 -22.98
N GLY A 162 -5.71 -6.42 -22.89
CA GLY A 162 -6.43 -6.26 -21.61
C GLY A 162 -6.78 -7.58 -20.91
N GLY A 163 -7.32 -7.52 -19.69
CA GLY A 163 -7.79 -8.67 -18.91
C GLY A 163 -7.80 -8.39 -17.41
N GLU A 164 -8.55 -9.15 -16.61
CA GLU A 164 -8.63 -8.95 -15.15
C GLU A 164 -7.26 -9.18 -14.47
N GLY A 165 -6.90 -8.34 -13.48
CA GLY A 165 -5.61 -8.43 -12.79
C GLY A 165 -4.39 -7.93 -13.60
N ARG A 166 -4.63 -7.15 -14.67
CA ARG A 166 -3.58 -6.65 -15.57
C ARG A 166 -3.48 -5.13 -15.58
N ALA A 167 -2.27 -4.63 -15.76
CA ALA A 167 -1.95 -3.22 -15.98
C ALA A 167 -1.08 -3.11 -17.23
N VAL A 168 -1.63 -2.65 -18.36
CA VAL A 168 -0.87 -2.43 -19.60
C VAL A 168 -0.63 -0.94 -19.81
N LEU A 169 0.63 -0.52 -19.85
CA LEU A 169 1.09 0.85 -20.05
C LEU A 169 1.73 0.97 -21.44
N THR A 170 1.36 1.96 -22.24
CA THR A 170 1.92 2.18 -23.59
C THR A 170 2.35 3.62 -23.81
N SER A 171 3.46 3.83 -24.54
CA SER A 171 4.03 5.18 -24.73
C SER A 171 3.36 6.03 -25.83
N SER A 172 2.58 5.40 -26.73
CA SER A 172 1.60 6.01 -27.65
C SER A 172 1.98 7.41 -28.20
N SER A 173 3.01 7.47 -29.04
CA SER A 173 3.44 8.71 -29.72
C SER A 173 2.64 8.99 -30.99
N ALA A 174 1.99 10.15 -31.12
CA ALA A 174 1.46 10.57 -32.42
C ALA A 174 2.59 10.73 -33.46
N LEU A 175 2.32 10.38 -34.72
CA LEU A 175 3.28 10.43 -35.83
C LEU A 175 4.01 11.79 -35.94
N GLN A 176 5.29 11.82 -35.58
CA GLN A 176 6.26 12.74 -36.19
C GLN A 176 7.61 12.04 -36.37
N TYR A 177 7.70 11.25 -37.45
CA TYR A 177 8.96 10.68 -37.96
C TYR A 177 9.83 11.77 -38.63
N SER A 178 10.13 12.83 -37.88
CA SER A 178 11.02 13.93 -38.27
C SER A 178 11.42 14.69 -37.00
N TYR A 179 12.72 14.85 -36.76
CA TYR A 179 13.31 15.50 -35.58
C TYR A 179 13.20 14.71 -34.25
N GLN A 180 13.62 13.45 -34.25
CA GLN A 180 14.55 13.06 -33.19
C GLN A 180 15.85 13.84 -33.44
N LYS A 181 16.30 14.62 -32.46
CA LYS A 181 17.73 14.93 -32.36
C LYS A 181 18.41 13.63 -31.91
N ASP A 182 19.51 13.26 -32.54
CA ASP A 182 20.20 11.98 -32.32
C ASP A 182 20.92 11.84 -30.95
N ASP A 183 20.54 12.61 -29.93
CA ASP A 183 21.24 12.78 -28.64
C ASP A 183 20.45 12.34 -27.38
N GLU A 184 19.17 11.94 -27.48
CA GLU A 184 18.43 11.49 -26.29
C GLU A 184 18.86 10.08 -25.85
N LYS A 185 19.58 9.99 -24.72
CA LYS A 185 20.16 8.74 -24.19
C LYS A 185 19.12 7.66 -23.82
N PHE A 186 17.86 8.05 -23.56
CA PHE A 186 16.74 7.19 -23.15
C PHE A 186 15.42 7.61 -23.81
N SER A 187 14.43 6.71 -23.81
CA SER A 187 13.05 7.09 -24.13
C SER A 187 12.48 8.07 -23.10
N LEU A 188 11.78 9.11 -23.59
CA LEU A 188 11.13 10.11 -22.74
C LEU A 188 10.10 9.50 -21.78
N TYR A 189 9.38 8.45 -22.19
CA TYR A 189 8.38 7.79 -21.34
C TYR A 189 9.03 6.91 -20.29
N THR A 190 9.97 6.06 -20.70
CA THR A 190 10.74 5.21 -19.78
C THR A 190 11.50 6.04 -18.75
N ARG A 191 12.11 7.18 -19.15
CA ARG A 191 12.76 8.11 -18.21
C ARG A 191 11.83 8.56 -17.08
N PHE A 192 10.61 9.00 -17.41
CA PHE A 192 9.67 9.48 -16.39
C PHE A 192 9.04 8.35 -15.56
N LEU A 193 8.82 7.16 -16.14
CA LEU A 193 8.43 5.98 -15.37
C LEU A 193 9.49 5.64 -14.32
N ILE A 194 10.77 5.61 -14.70
CA ILE A 194 11.87 5.30 -13.79
C ILE A 194 12.02 6.40 -12.72
N GLN A 195 12.08 7.67 -13.14
CA GLN A 195 12.18 8.83 -12.24
C GLN A 195 11.07 8.84 -11.18
N GLY A 196 9.82 8.53 -11.57
CA GLY A 196 8.68 8.52 -10.63
C GLY A 196 8.87 7.56 -9.46
N ILE A 197 9.47 6.39 -9.72
CA ILE A 197 9.79 5.41 -8.67
C ILE A 197 11.02 5.84 -7.86
N GLU A 198 12.10 6.26 -8.52
CA GLU A 198 13.34 6.69 -7.85
C GLU A 198 13.19 7.87 -6.90
N THR A 199 12.32 8.81 -7.26
CA THR A 199 12.10 10.05 -6.51
C THR A 199 11.00 9.92 -5.46
N GLY A 200 10.13 8.92 -5.61
CA GLY A 200 8.85 8.83 -4.90
C GLY A 200 7.81 9.86 -5.36
N GLU A 201 8.05 10.67 -6.40
CA GLU A 201 7.04 11.62 -6.90
C GLU A 201 5.82 10.91 -7.55
N ALA A 202 5.93 9.61 -7.87
CA ALA A 202 4.80 8.81 -8.35
C ALA A 202 3.98 8.14 -7.23
N ASP A 203 4.34 8.34 -5.95
CA ASP A 203 3.50 8.03 -4.79
C ASP A 203 2.66 9.27 -4.48
N ALA A 204 1.40 9.26 -4.93
CA ALA A 204 0.54 10.44 -4.96
C ALA A 204 -0.26 10.60 -3.66
N ASP A 205 -0.65 9.49 -3.03
CA ASP A 205 -1.35 9.49 -1.74
C ASP A 205 -0.43 9.44 -0.51
N LYS A 206 0.85 9.11 -0.72
CA LYS A 206 1.95 9.06 0.27
C LYS A 206 1.85 7.87 1.22
N ASP A 207 1.30 6.74 0.78
CA ASP A 207 1.26 5.51 1.57
C ASP A 207 2.60 4.73 1.58
N GLY A 208 3.58 5.12 0.76
CA GLY A 208 4.89 4.48 0.62
C GLY A 208 4.97 3.40 -0.46
N ILE A 209 3.88 3.18 -1.20
CA ILE A 209 3.73 2.21 -2.30
C ILE A 209 3.46 2.99 -3.58
N ILE A 210 3.93 2.49 -4.71
CA ILE A 210 3.63 3.07 -6.02
C ILE A 210 2.76 2.08 -6.78
N SER A 211 1.48 2.41 -6.92
CA SER A 211 0.53 1.62 -7.71
C SER A 211 0.71 1.86 -9.21
N ALA A 212 0.29 0.89 -10.03
CA ALA A 212 0.36 1.02 -11.49
C ALA A 212 -0.46 2.22 -12.03
N GLY A 213 -1.54 2.60 -11.34
CA GLY A 213 -2.37 3.75 -11.68
C GLY A 213 -1.68 5.10 -11.45
N GLU A 214 -1.05 5.29 -10.29
CA GLU A 214 -0.29 6.51 -9.98
C GLU A 214 0.97 6.60 -10.83
N TRP A 215 1.67 5.47 -11.01
CA TRP A 215 2.87 5.37 -11.82
C TRP A 215 2.65 5.81 -13.27
N HIS A 216 1.57 5.33 -13.89
CA HIS A 216 1.16 5.82 -15.20
C HIS A 216 0.77 7.30 -15.17
N THR A 217 0.02 7.74 -14.16
CA THR A 217 -0.48 9.12 -14.04
C THR A 217 0.68 10.12 -13.99
N TYR A 218 1.67 9.88 -13.12
CA TYR A 218 2.90 10.66 -13.03
C TYR A 218 3.62 10.74 -14.38
N ALA A 219 3.92 9.58 -14.99
CA ALA A 219 4.68 9.52 -16.23
C ALA A 219 3.92 10.18 -17.40
N ARG A 220 2.60 10.00 -17.50
CA ARG A 220 1.74 10.65 -18.50
C ARG A 220 1.80 12.16 -18.37
N ASP A 221 1.68 12.69 -17.16
CA ASP A 221 1.60 14.13 -16.94
C ASP A 221 2.96 14.80 -17.20
N ARG A 222 4.07 14.20 -16.73
CA ARG A 222 5.44 14.64 -17.10
C ARG A 222 5.75 14.55 -18.59
N VAL A 223 5.27 13.50 -19.27
CA VAL A 223 5.38 13.39 -20.74
C VAL A 223 4.58 14.50 -21.42
N ARG A 224 3.34 14.77 -21.00
CA ARG A 224 2.51 15.84 -21.59
C ARG A 224 3.07 17.24 -21.33
N GLU A 225 3.67 17.49 -20.16
CA GLU A 225 4.42 18.73 -19.87
C GLU A 225 5.59 18.93 -20.85
N THR A 226 6.33 17.87 -21.15
CA THR A 226 7.56 17.95 -21.97
C THR A 226 7.28 17.88 -23.48
N ARG A 227 6.31 17.05 -23.88
CA ARG A 227 5.95 16.76 -25.28
C ARG A 227 4.44 16.52 -25.40
N PRO A 228 3.61 17.60 -25.49
CA PRO A 228 2.14 17.51 -25.54
C PRO A 228 1.55 16.65 -26.67
N THR A 229 2.33 16.35 -27.72
CA THR A 229 1.95 15.49 -28.85
C THR A 229 2.10 13.99 -28.57
N MET A 230 2.66 13.62 -27.42
CA MET A 230 2.75 12.24 -26.94
C MET A 230 1.67 12.01 -25.89
N GLU A 231 0.88 10.97 -26.06
CA GLU A 231 -0.23 10.65 -25.17
C GLU A 231 -0.10 9.20 -24.70
N PRO A 232 0.68 8.93 -23.63
CA PRO A 232 0.76 7.60 -23.06
C PRO A 232 -0.63 7.09 -22.66
N GLU A 233 -0.92 5.83 -22.96
CA GLU A 233 -2.20 5.19 -22.68
C GLU A 233 -2.05 4.12 -21.59
N PHE A 234 -3.15 3.85 -20.87
CA PHE A 234 -3.22 2.87 -19.81
C PHE A 234 -4.46 2.01 -19.98
N TYR A 235 -4.27 0.69 -19.99
CA TYR A 235 -5.33 -0.31 -20.10
C TYR A 235 -5.30 -1.21 -18.86
N PRO A 236 -5.89 -0.75 -17.74
CA PRO A 236 -6.08 -1.56 -16.56
C PRO A 236 -7.28 -2.50 -16.74
N GLY A 237 -7.09 -3.74 -16.32
CA GLY A 237 -8.19 -4.64 -16.01
C GLY A 237 -8.93 -4.25 -14.74
N ARG A 238 -9.90 -5.08 -14.33
CA ARG A 238 -10.36 -5.07 -12.94
C ARG A 238 -9.15 -5.25 -12.02
N GLU A 239 -9.08 -4.41 -10.98
CA GLU A 239 -7.97 -4.35 -10.01
C GLU A 239 -6.60 -3.96 -10.60
N GLY A 240 -6.51 -3.62 -11.89
CA GLY A 240 -5.27 -3.26 -12.58
C GLY A 240 -4.62 -1.97 -12.07
N TYR A 241 -5.43 -0.99 -11.66
CA TYR A 241 -4.95 0.28 -11.07
C TYR A 241 -4.15 0.05 -9.79
N THR A 242 -4.59 -0.89 -8.95
CA THR A 242 -4.08 -1.12 -7.58
C THR A 242 -2.97 -2.16 -7.52
N ILE A 243 -2.37 -2.54 -8.65
CA ILE A 243 -1.21 -3.45 -8.64
C ILE A 243 0.00 -2.69 -8.10
N HIS A 244 0.55 -3.14 -6.98
CA HIS A 244 1.76 -2.56 -6.38
C HIS A 244 2.97 -2.86 -7.28
N VAL A 245 3.59 -1.84 -7.86
CA VAL A 245 4.74 -1.98 -8.77
C VAL A 245 6.04 -1.93 -7.96
N ALA A 246 6.21 -0.85 -7.20
CA ALA A 246 7.40 -0.56 -6.42
C ALA A 246 7.04 0.08 -5.06
N ARG A 247 8.04 0.34 -4.23
CA ARG A 247 7.92 1.18 -3.03
C ARG A 247 8.50 2.56 -3.32
N ALA A 248 7.93 3.58 -2.69
CA ALA A 248 8.57 4.89 -2.63
C ALA A 248 9.77 4.84 -1.66
N PRO A 249 10.90 5.48 -2.00
CA PRO A 249 12.10 5.41 -1.18
C PRO A 249 11.95 6.15 0.16
N SER A 250 11.85 5.38 1.24
CA SER A 250 12.21 5.87 2.58
C SER A 250 13.73 6.08 2.65
N ALA A 251 14.15 7.25 3.13
CA ALA A 251 15.51 7.74 2.94
C ALA A 251 16.62 6.87 3.58
N MET A 252 17.40 6.13 2.77
CA MET A 252 18.84 5.87 3.03
C MET A 252 19.63 5.26 1.83
N THR A 253 20.79 5.87 1.56
CA THR A 253 22.08 5.37 0.97
C THR A 253 22.18 4.09 0.09
N PRO A 254 22.81 4.17 -1.11
CA PRO A 254 23.16 3.01 -1.97
C PRO A 254 24.58 2.43 -1.74
N THR A 255 24.85 1.22 -2.28
CA THR A 255 26.11 0.45 -2.19
C THR A 255 26.55 -0.17 -3.55
N ARG A 256 27.80 -0.68 -3.65
CA ARG A 256 28.61 -0.93 -4.88
C ARG A 256 28.56 -2.39 -5.41
N ASP A 257 29.02 -2.63 -6.67
CA ASP A 257 30.14 -3.57 -7.03
C ASP A 257 30.18 -4.03 -8.55
N ALA A 258 31.30 -3.74 -9.27
CA ALA A 258 32.02 -4.43 -10.40
C ALA A 258 31.29 -5.01 -11.70
N ASP A 259 31.90 -5.34 -12.86
CA ASP A 259 33.29 -5.20 -13.43
C ASP A 259 33.37 -5.37 -15.00
N GLY A 260 34.18 -4.55 -15.70
CA GLY A 260 34.91 -4.75 -17.01
C GLY A 260 34.22 -5.08 -18.39
N PRO A 261 34.94 -4.96 -19.55
CA PRO A 261 35.83 -3.85 -19.98
C PRO A 261 35.85 -3.45 -21.52
N ALA A 262 36.30 -2.20 -21.81
CA ALA A 262 37.15 -1.70 -22.93
C ALA A 262 36.62 -1.30 -24.36
N VAL A 263 36.94 -0.05 -24.83
CA VAL A 263 38.03 0.32 -25.81
C VAL A 263 37.98 1.81 -26.36
N ALA A 264 39.06 2.59 -26.12
CA ALA A 264 39.72 3.68 -26.92
C ALA A 264 39.22 5.17 -27.09
N THR A 265 39.87 6.10 -26.34
CA THR A 265 40.62 7.37 -26.69
C THR A 265 40.33 8.26 -27.93
N PRO A 266 40.71 9.58 -27.98
CA PRO A 266 41.53 10.36 -27.03
C PRO A 266 41.04 11.77 -26.59
N GLY A 267 41.32 12.09 -25.33
CA GLY A 267 41.12 13.33 -24.55
C GLY A 267 41.33 12.93 -23.08
N ASP A 268 41.67 13.81 -22.12
CA ASP A 268 41.90 13.35 -20.73
C ASP A 268 40.66 12.61 -20.22
N PRO A 269 40.71 11.27 -20.00
CA PRO A 269 39.52 10.49 -19.65
C PRO A 269 38.88 11.01 -18.37
N GLY A 270 39.69 11.52 -17.43
CA GLY A 270 39.20 12.07 -16.19
C GLY A 270 38.43 13.39 -16.36
N GLU A 271 38.68 14.21 -17.40
CA GLU A 271 37.96 15.49 -17.58
C GLU A 271 36.55 15.30 -18.13
N ALA A 272 36.36 14.45 -19.14
CA ALA A 272 35.06 14.17 -19.72
C ALA A 272 34.08 13.62 -18.67
N TYR A 273 34.55 12.67 -17.85
CA TYR A 273 33.78 12.10 -16.74
C TYR A 273 33.41 13.15 -15.68
N ARG A 274 34.38 13.97 -15.24
CA ARG A 274 34.13 15.05 -14.27
C ARG A 274 33.11 16.07 -14.77
N GLN A 275 33.13 16.43 -16.05
CA GLN A 275 32.17 17.36 -16.64
C GLN A 275 30.74 16.79 -16.67
N GLU A 276 30.58 15.52 -17.04
CA GLU A 276 29.27 14.86 -17.03
C GLU A 276 28.74 14.71 -15.59
N VAL A 277 29.57 14.26 -14.63
CA VAL A 277 29.20 14.18 -13.21
C VAL A 277 28.75 15.55 -12.68
N GLU A 278 29.47 16.63 -12.98
CA GLU A 278 29.11 17.98 -12.53
C GLU A 278 27.83 18.49 -13.22
N TYR A 279 27.65 18.21 -14.51
CA TYR A 279 26.41 18.54 -15.24
C TYR A 279 25.19 17.84 -14.62
N LEU A 280 25.29 16.53 -14.41
CA LEU A 280 24.22 15.70 -13.83
C LEU A 280 23.95 16.09 -12.37
N ALA A 281 24.99 16.38 -11.59
CA ALA A 281 24.84 16.91 -10.22
C ALA A 281 24.12 18.28 -10.20
N ARG A 282 24.37 19.16 -11.17
CA ARG A 282 23.65 20.44 -11.28
C ARG A 282 22.18 20.25 -11.66
N GLN A 283 21.86 19.34 -12.58
CA GLN A 283 20.47 19.03 -12.96
C GLN A 283 19.70 18.33 -11.82
N GLY A 284 20.29 17.32 -11.20
CA GLY A 284 19.70 16.53 -10.12
C GLY A 284 19.70 17.19 -8.74
N LYS A 285 20.23 18.43 -8.59
CA LYS A 285 20.42 19.12 -7.29
C LYS A 285 21.28 18.28 -6.31
N GLY A 286 22.40 17.75 -6.81
CA GLY A 286 22.54 16.30 -6.99
C GLY A 286 22.98 15.41 -5.85
N ARG A 287 22.49 14.19 -5.71
CA ARG A 287 21.61 13.29 -6.50
C ARG A 287 21.95 13.08 -7.98
N ILE A 288 22.32 11.84 -8.26
CA ILE A 288 22.47 11.23 -9.57
C ILE A 288 21.35 10.18 -9.62
N SER A 289 20.45 10.24 -10.60
CA SER A 289 19.37 9.24 -10.78
C SER A 289 19.95 7.87 -11.16
N ILE A 290 19.17 6.78 -11.16
CA ILE A 290 19.66 5.47 -11.68
C ILE A 290 19.87 5.57 -13.19
N VAL A 291 19.05 6.35 -13.89
CA VAL A 291 19.25 6.72 -15.30
C VAL A 291 20.62 7.38 -15.49
N ASP A 292 20.93 8.42 -14.72
CA ASP A 292 22.20 9.14 -14.77
C ASP A 292 23.39 8.28 -14.29
N ARG A 293 23.16 7.38 -13.34
CA ARG A 293 24.14 6.39 -12.87
C ARG A 293 24.53 5.46 -14.01
N ILE A 294 23.57 4.96 -14.78
CA ILE A 294 23.84 4.10 -15.95
C ILE A 294 24.56 4.88 -17.05
N VAL A 295 24.22 6.16 -17.25
CA VAL A 295 24.99 7.03 -18.16
C VAL A 295 26.44 7.19 -17.71
N LEU A 296 26.68 7.34 -16.41
CA LEU A 296 28.02 7.44 -15.86
C LEU A 296 28.74 6.11 -15.84
N ASP A 297 28.08 4.99 -15.55
CA ASP A 297 28.68 3.66 -15.63
C ASP A 297 29.09 3.35 -17.08
N GLU A 298 28.21 3.61 -18.06
CA GLU A 298 28.55 3.51 -19.49
C GLU A 298 29.69 4.47 -19.86
N LEU A 299 29.66 5.74 -19.44
CA LEU A 299 30.71 6.71 -19.75
C LEU A 299 32.05 6.36 -19.09
N ARG A 300 32.05 5.83 -17.86
CA ARG A 300 33.25 5.31 -17.17
C ARG A 300 33.85 4.16 -17.96
N ASP A 301 33.00 3.23 -18.41
CA ASP A 301 33.41 2.02 -19.12
C ASP A 301 33.90 2.36 -20.55
N GLU A 302 33.24 3.32 -21.23
CA GLU A 302 33.68 3.91 -22.51
C GLU A 302 35.04 4.62 -22.39
N LEU A 303 35.24 5.39 -21.32
CA LEU A 303 36.49 6.12 -21.04
C LEU A 303 37.61 5.25 -20.44
N GLY A 304 37.30 4.00 -20.06
CA GLY A 304 38.26 3.07 -19.44
C GLY A 304 38.77 3.54 -18.07
N LEU A 305 37.94 4.26 -17.32
CA LEU A 305 38.29 4.79 -16.00
C LEU A 305 38.22 3.71 -14.92
N ASP A 306 39.23 3.67 -14.05
CA ASP A 306 39.22 2.82 -12.85
C ASP A 306 38.03 3.19 -11.94
N ALA A 307 37.33 2.17 -11.43
CA ALA A 307 36.12 2.36 -10.62
C ALA A 307 36.38 3.12 -9.31
N ALA A 308 37.49 2.84 -8.62
CA ALA A 308 37.82 3.55 -7.39
C ALA A 308 38.22 5.01 -7.67
N MET A 309 38.87 5.28 -8.81
CA MET A 309 39.17 6.63 -9.28
C MET A 309 37.90 7.40 -9.67
N ALA A 310 36.98 6.78 -10.40
CA ALA A 310 35.69 7.38 -10.77
C ALA A 310 34.83 7.69 -9.53
N GLU A 311 34.75 6.76 -8.58
CA GLU A 311 34.09 7.00 -7.29
C GLU A 311 34.74 8.12 -6.48
N SER A 312 36.08 8.19 -6.44
CA SER A 312 36.77 9.30 -5.76
C SER A 312 36.52 10.65 -6.44
N MET A 313 36.35 10.69 -7.77
CA MET A 313 35.97 11.92 -8.49
C MET A 313 34.53 12.32 -8.14
N GLU A 314 33.59 11.37 -8.15
CA GLU A 314 32.21 11.61 -7.78
C GLU A 314 32.04 12.03 -6.32
N GLU A 315 32.74 11.40 -5.38
CA GLU A 315 32.68 11.76 -3.98
C GLU A 315 33.12 13.22 -3.76
N GLN A 316 34.22 13.63 -4.41
CA GLN A 316 34.72 15.00 -4.36
C GLN A 316 33.75 16.00 -5.03
N LEU A 317 33.15 15.66 -6.17
CA LEU A 317 32.22 16.53 -6.89
C LEU A 317 30.84 16.62 -6.23
N LEU A 318 30.35 15.55 -5.62
CA LEU A 318 29.03 15.47 -4.99
C LEU A 318 29.04 15.89 -3.50
N ALA A 319 30.18 15.90 -2.81
CA ALA A 319 30.24 16.30 -1.41
C ALA A 319 29.67 17.72 -1.13
N PRO A 320 29.95 18.77 -1.94
CA PRO A 320 29.29 20.07 -1.81
C PRO A 320 27.76 19.96 -1.97
N TYR A 321 27.35 19.23 -3.01
CA TYR A 321 26.03 18.65 -3.28
C TYR A 321 25.25 18.23 -2.03
N ARG A 322 25.71 17.10 -1.50
CA ARG A 322 25.14 16.38 -0.38
C ARG A 322 25.06 17.24 0.88
N LYS A 323 26.08 18.08 1.12
CA LYS A 323 26.09 18.99 2.27
C LYS A 323 25.00 20.06 2.18
N VAL A 324 24.81 20.68 1.02
CA VAL A 324 23.78 21.72 0.81
C VAL A 324 22.36 21.12 0.88
N ASP A 325 22.15 19.93 0.30
CA ASP A 325 20.86 19.19 0.35
C ASP A 325 20.53 18.75 1.79
N GLU A 326 21.52 18.26 2.55
CA GLU A 326 21.36 17.92 3.97
C GLU A 326 21.08 19.15 4.84
N GLU A 327 21.82 20.26 4.64
CA GLU A 327 21.54 21.52 5.32
C GLU A 327 20.15 22.07 4.95
N HIS A 328 19.66 21.89 3.73
CA HIS A 328 18.28 22.27 3.34
C HIS A 328 17.22 21.39 4.02
N ARG A 329 17.40 20.06 4.04
CA ARG A 329 16.54 19.13 4.80
C ARG A 329 16.44 19.51 6.27
N GLN A 330 17.57 19.73 6.95
CA GLN A 330 17.59 20.08 8.37
C GLN A 330 16.87 21.41 8.65
N ARG A 331 16.95 22.38 7.73
CA ARG A 331 16.19 23.63 7.83
C ARG A 331 14.69 23.41 7.68
N ARG A 332 14.25 22.59 6.71
CA ARG A 332 12.84 22.21 6.52
C ARG A 332 12.28 21.49 7.75
N GLN A 333 12.97 20.46 8.25
CA GLN A 333 12.54 19.70 9.42
C GLN A 333 12.43 20.56 10.69
N ARG A 334 13.35 21.51 10.90
CA ARG A 334 13.27 22.46 12.03
C ARG A 334 12.08 23.41 11.92
N TYR A 335 11.75 23.86 10.72
CA TYR A 335 10.58 24.70 10.46
C TYR A 335 9.27 23.91 10.63
N GLU A 336 9.20 22.71 10.07
CA GLU A 336 8.07 21.78 10.20
C GLU A 336 7.78 21.44 11.67
N TRP A 337 8.81 21.07 12.44
CA TRP A 337 8.68 20.80 13.87
C TRP A 337 8.15 22.01 14.66
N LEU A 338 8.68 23.21 14.38
CA LEU A 338 8.24 24.44 15.03
C LEU A 338 6.77 24.75 14.68
N LEU A 339 6.41 24.63 13.40
CA LEU A 339 5.06 24.93 12.92
C LEU A 339 4.02 23.93 13.45
N ARG A 340 4.34 22.63 13.45
CA ARG A 340 3.48 21.61 14.08
C ARG A 340 3.25 21.92 15.55
N ARG A 341 4.30 22.26 16.31
CA ARG A 341 4.18 22.63 17.74
C ARG A 341 3.26 23.82 17.98
N VAL A 342 3.26 24.82 17.09
CA VAL A 342 2.36 25.97 17.18
C VAL A 342 0.91 25.55 16.87
N LEU A 343 0.70 24.83 15.76
CA LEU A 343 -0.63 24.39 15.31
C LEU A 343 -1.29 23.31 16.19
N GLU A 344 -0.50 22.60 17.02
CA GLU A 344 -0.99 21.73 18.10
C GLU A 344 -1.67 22.51 19.23
N HIS A 345 -1.26 23.76 19.48
CA HIS A 345 -1.73 24.59 20.60
C HIS A 345 -2.64 25.76 20.16
N GLN A 346 -2.65 26.09 18.87
CA GLN A 346 -3.44 27.18 18.30
C GLN A 346 -4.11 26.72 17.00
N GLU A 347 -5.44 26.79 16.93
CA GLU A 347 -6.16 26.44 15.70
C GLU A 347 -5.90 27.42 14.54
N ALA A 348 -5.61 28.67 14.87
CA ALA A 348 -5.25 29.72 13.92
C ALA A 348 -3.98 30.43 14.39
N LEU A 349 -3.03 30.62 13.47
CA LEU A 349 -1.82 31.38 13.74
C LEU A 349 -2.18 32.85 14.02
N ASP A 350 -1.96 33.29 15.27
CA ASP A 350 -2.03 34.70 15.63
C ASP A 350 -0.84 35.50 15.07
N ASP A 351 -0.90 36.83 15.13
CA ASP A 351 0.15 37.71 14.58
C ASP A 351 1.51 37.53 15.26
N THR A 352 1.53 37.13 16.54
CA THR A 352 2.76 36.87 17.30
C THR A 352 3.41 35.56 16.84
N ALA A 353 2.61 34.51 16.63
CA ALA A 353 3.03 33.24 16.07
C ALA A 353 3.55 33.40 14.64
N ARG A 354 2.85 34.15 13.78
CA ARG A 354 3.31 34.48 12.42
C ARG A 354 4.63 35.24 12.43
N ALA A 355 4.78 36.25 13.30
CA ALA A 355 6.02 36.99 13.44
C ALA A 355 7.16 36.14 14.02
N ALA A 356 6.88 35.16 14.88
CA ALA A 356 7.87 34.19 15.33
C ALA A 356 8.31 33.25 14.19
N LEU A 357 7.37 32.66 13.45
CA LEU A 357 7.64 31.78 12.32
C LEU A 357 8.46 32.48 11.22
N ARG A 358 8.10 33.71 10.83
CA ARG A 358 8.88 34.51 9.86
C ARG A 358 10.32 34.77 10.33
N ARG A 359 10.52 35.19 11.59
CA ARG A 359 11.87 35.38 12.15
C ARG A 359 12.71 34.09 12.16
N HIS A 360 12.08 32.94 12.40
CA HIS A 360 12.75 31.64 12.35
C HIS A 360 13.05 31.17 10.91
N GLN A 361 12.12 31.38 9.97
CA GLN A 361 12.30 31.15 8.54
C GLN A 361 13.48 31.97 7.98
N GLU A 362 13.50 33.28 8.24
CA GLU A 362 14.58 34.20 7.86
C GLU A 362 15.92 33.78 8.46
N ARG A 363 15.95 33.50 9.78
CA ARG A 363 17.15 33.05 10.49
C ARG A 363 17.73 31.74 9.95
N TRP A 364 16.88 30.85 9.43
CA TRP A 364 17.30 29.61 8.80
C TRP A 364 17.50 29.75 7.28
N GLY A 365 17.17 30.88 6.65
CA GLY A 365 17.28 31.04 5.20
C GLY A 365 16.45 30.01 4.44
N LEU A 366 15.23 29.74 4.91
CA LEU A 366 14.26 28.89 4.22
C LEU A 366 13.45 29.74 3.22
N ARG A 367 13.28 29.26 2.00
CA ARG A 367 12.54 29.99 0.95
C ARG A 367 11.05 30.07 1.32
N GLU A 368 10.38 31.14 0.90
CA GLU A 368 8.94 31.33 1.19
C GLU A 368 8.11 30.19 0.60
N GLU A 369 8.38 29.77 -0.65
CA GLU A 369 7.82 28.56 -1.28
C GLU A 369 7.97 27.28 -0.42
N ASP A 370 9.15 27.07 0.16
CA ASP A 370 9.42 25.86 0.97
C ASP A 370 8.63 25.90 2.29
N ALA A 371 8.43 27.10 2.85
CA ALA A 371 7.67 27.32 4.08
C ALA A 371 6.15 27.20 3.86
N GLU A 372 5.62 27.80 2.79
CA GLU A 372 4.21 27.72 2.40
C GLU A 372 3.77 26.28 2.08
N ALA A 373 4.63 25.51 1.39
CA ALA A 373 4.38 24.10 1.12
C ALA A 373 4.32 23.26 2.42
N ILE A 374 5.19 23.53 3.39
CA ILE A 374 5.17 22.87 4.71
C ILE A 374 3.91 23.28 5.48
N GLU A 375 3.56 24.57 5.50
CA GLU A 375 2.36 25.06 6.21
C GLU A 375 1.07 24.47 5.65
N THR A 376 0.94 24.41 4.32
CA THR A 376 -0.22 23.82 3.65
C THR A 376 -0.36 22.34 4.00
N GLY A 377 0.73 21.57 3.91
CA GLY A 377 0.73 20.15 4.26
C GLY A 377 0.32 19.86 5.70
N ILE A 378 0.89 20.58 6.69
CA ILE A 378 0.52 20.39 8.10
C ILE A 378 -0.94 20.79 8.36
N ARG A 379 -1.43 21.87 7.74
CA ARG A 379 -2.84 22.29 7.88
C ARG A 379 -3.80 21.24 7.32
N GLU A 380 -3.51 20.66 6.17
CA GLU A 380 -4.31 19.58 5.58
C GLU A 380 -4.30 18.32 6.45
N GLU A 381 -3.13 17.90 6.95
CA GLU A 381 -3.00 16.75 7.86
C GLU A 381 -3.84 16.94 9.14
N LEU A 382 -3.70 18.10 9.79
CA LEU A 382 -4.46 18.42 11.01
C LEU A 382 -5.96 18.55 10.75
N ALA A 383 -6.37 19.07 9.59
CA ALA A 383 -7.77 19.13 9.18
C ALA A 383 -8.37 17.72 9.00
N ARG A 384 -7.68 16.83 8.25
CA ARG A 384 -8.09 15.42 8.08
C ARG A 384 -8.19 14.70 9.43
N LYS A 385 -7.22 14.91 10.33
CA LYS A 385 -7.24 14.31 11.67
C LYS A 385 -8.44 14.80 12.51
N ARG A 386 -8.75 16.11 12.48
CA ARG A 386 -9.94 16.66 13.16
C ARG A 386 -11.23 16.12 12.56
N GLU A 387 -11.31 15.97 11.25
CA GLU A 387 -12.46 15.38 10.57
C GLU A 387 -12.67 13.91 10.98
N GLN A 388 -11.61 13.10 11.00
CA GLN A 388 -11.66 11.71 11.49
C GLN A 388 -12.09 11.62 12.97
N GLU A 389 -11.54 12.47 13.84
CA GLU A 389 -11.93 12.54 15.26
C GLU A 389 -13.40 12.98 15.42
N GLN A 390 -13.91 13.90 14.58
CA GLN A 390 -15.32 14.32 14.58
C GLN A 390 -16.26 13.23 14.06
N GLN A 391 -15.94 12.59 12.94
CA GLN A 391 -16.71 11.47 12.39
C GLN A 391 -16.81 10.32 13.41
N TYR A 392 -15.70 10.01 14.09
CA TYR A 392 -15.68 9.04 15.19
C TYR A 392 -16.55 9.49 16.36
N GLY A 393 -16.42 10.73 16.83
CA GLY A 393 -17.24 11.30 17.91
C GLY A 393 -18.73 11.42 17.57
N GLN A 394 -19.11 11.43 16.29
CA GLN A 394 -20.50 11.31 15.84
C GLN A 394 -20.96 9.84 15.87
N ALA A 395 -20.22 8.93 15.22
CA ALA A 395 -20.53 7.49 15.22
C ALA A 395 -20.62 6.91 16.65
N LEU A 396 -19.78 7.40 17.56
CA LEU A 396 -19.79 7.09 18.99
C LEU A 396 -21.13 7.49 19.66
N ARG A 397 -21.64 8.69 19.39
CA ARG A 397 -22.93 9.16 19.91
C ARG A 397 -24.11 8.40 19.31
N GLU A 398 -24.09 8.14 18.00
CA GLU A 398 -25.12 7.35 17.32
C GLU A 398 -25.18 5.91 17.85
N LEU A 399 -24.02 5.28 18.10
CA LEU A 399 -23.94 3.93 18.67
C LEU A 399 -24.51 3.89 20.10
N MET A 400 -24.13 4.86 20.94
CA MET A 400 -24.62 4.96 22.32
C MET A 400 -26.14 5.23 22.39
N GLN A 401 -26.69 6.04 21.49
CA GLN A 401 -28.13 6.30 21.44
C GLN A 401 -28.95 5.12 20.91
N GLY A 402 -28.42 4.37 19.93
CA GLY A 402 -29.18 3.31 19.26
C GLY A 402 -29.21 1.96 19.99
N LYS A 403 -28.31 1.71 20.94
CA LYS A 403 -28.01 0.33 21.41
C LYS A 403 -27.93 0.15 22.93
N ARG A 404 -29.01 0.54 23.62
CA ARG A 404 -29.20 0.44 25.10
C ARG A 404 -29.07 -0.97 25.73
N PHE A 405 -28.76 -2.02 24.94
CA PHE A 405 -28.79 -3.43 25.36
C PHE A 405 -27.59 -4.30 24.90
N LEU A 406 -26.59 -3.75 24.20
CA LEU A 406 -25.38 -4.50 23.82
C LEU A 406 -24.51 -4.85 25.03
N LEU A 407 -23.79 -5.96 24.95
CA LEU A 407 -22.75 -6.29 25.93
C LEU A 407 -21.50 -5.40 25.74
N PRO A 408 -20.73 -5.12 26.80
CA PRO A 408 -19.50 -4.32 26.68
C PRO A 408 -18.49 -4.88 25.66
N ASP A 409 -18.41 -6.21 25.55
CA ASP A 409 -17.52 -6.91 24.61
C ASP A 409 -17.94 -6.65 23.15
N GLU A 410 -19.25 -6.72 22.85
CA GLU A 410 -19.82 -6.39 21.53
C GLU A 410 -19.62 -4.91 21.19
N LEU A 411 -19.82 -4.03 22.18
CA LEU A 411 -19.60 -2.59 22.05
C LEU A 411 -18.12 -2.30 21.70
N GLY A 412 -17.18 -2.96 22.39
CA GLY A 412 -15.75 -2.90 22.14
C GLY A 412 -15.34 -3.39 20.75
N GLU A 413 -15.94 -4.47 20.25
CA GLU A 413 -15.75 -4.90 18.86
C GLU A 413 -16.26 -3.86 17.85
N GLN A 414 -17.46 -3.29 18.08
CA GLN A 414 -18.03 -2.27 17.18
C GLN A 414 -17.16 -1.01 17.15
N PHE A 415 -16.68 -0.53 18.31
CA PHE A 415 -15.71 0.56 18.36
C PHE A 415 -14.40 0.23 17.63
N SER A 416 -13.90 -1.01 17.78
CA SER A 416 -12.69 -1.49 17.10
C SER A 416 -12.88 -1.65 15.58
N GLN A 417 -14.11 -1.86 15.09
CA GLN A 417 -14.44 -1.84 13.67
C GLN A 417 -14.50 -0.41 13.13
N ILE A 418 -15.20 0.50 13.81
CA ILE A 418 -15.30 1.92 13.42
C ILE A 418 -13.91 2.58 13.42
N ARG A 419 -13.08 2.32 14.45
CA ARG A 419 -11.70 2.82 14.54
C ARG A 419 -10.84 2.36 13.34
N ARG A 420 -10.93 1.09 12.96
CA ARG A 420 -10.22 0.55 11.79
C ARG A 420 -10.71 1.14 10.47
N GLY A 421 -12.02 1.34 10.32
CA GLY A 421 -12.59 1.98 9.13
C GLY A 421 -12.15 3.44 8.93
N LEU A 422 -11.86 4.15 10.03
CA LEU A 422 -11.43 5.56 10.02
C LEU A 422 -9.91 5.76 10.17
N GLY A 423 -9.11 4.70 10.32
CA GLY A 423 -7.66 4.77 10.43
C GLY A 423 -7.12 5.46 11.70
N LEU A 424 -7.91 5.54 12.78
CA LEU A 424 -7.56 6.33 13.96
C LEU A 424 -6.52 5.65 14.88
N PRO A 425 -5.53 6.39 15.41
CA PRO A 425 -4.51 5.86 16.31
C PRO A 425 -5.06 5.56 17.73
N GLU A 426 -4.43 4.61 18.41
CA GLU A 426 -4.82 4.11 19.75
C GLU A 426 -4.91 5.22 20.81
N GLU A 427 -4.02 6.22 20.75
CA GLU A 427 -4.02 7.36 21.66
C GLU A 427 -5.27 8.25 21.50
N ALA A 428 -5.71 8.49 20.25
CA ALA A 428 -6.93 9.25 19.99
C ALA A 428 -8.16 8.47 20.46
N PHE A 429 -8.18 7.16 20.23
CA PHE A 429 -9.18 6.24 20.74
C PHE A 429 -9.30 6.31 22.27
N ALA A 430 -8.19 6.16 23.00
CA ALA A 430 -8.18 6.16 24.46
C ALA A 430 -8.69 7.49 25.06
N ARG A 431 -8.28 8.65 24.52
CA ARG A 431 -8.78 9.97 24.99
C ARG A 431 -10.29 10.14 24.78
N LEU A 432 -10.82 9.66 23.65
CA LEU A 432 -12.23 9.80 23.30
C LEU A 432 -13.13 8.80 24.07
N HIS A 433 -12.56 7.66 24.50
CA HIS A 433 -13.26 6.64 25.30
C HIS A 433 -13.20 6.87 26.81
N ALA A 434 -12.18 7.57 27.33
CA ALA A 434 -12.03 7.84 28.76
C ALA A 434 -13.25 8.53 29.41
N GLY A 435 -14.05 9.27 28.63
CA GLY A 435 -15.29 9.92 29.12
C GLY A 435 -16.55 9.05 29.12
N ILE A 436 -16.48 7.78 28.68
CA ILE A 436 -17.65 6.87 28.62
C ILE A 436 -17.72 5.99 29.86
N ASP A 437 -16.57 5.47 30.34
CA ASP A 437 -16.50 4.58 31.51
C ASP A 437 -16.89 5.28 32.84
N GLU A 438 -16.92 6.62 32.88
CA GLU A 438 -17.28 7.42 34.06
C GLU A 438 -18.76 7.88 34.08
N ALA A 439 -19.56 7.56 33.05
CA ALA A 439 -20.97 7.97 32.99
C ALA A 439 -21.84 7.18 34.01
N PRO A 440 -22.80 7.82 34.70
CA PRO A 440 -23.72 7.09 35.60
C PRO A 440 -24.53 6.04 34.85
N LEU A 441 -24.53 4.80 35.34
CA LEU A 441 -25.28 3.69 34.74
C LEU A 441 -26.80 3.96 34.78
N GLU A 442 -27.45 3.89 33.63
CA GLU A 442 -28.90 4.08 33.49
C GLU A 442 -29.71 2.80 33.78
N ALA A 443 -30.97 2.96 34.18
CA ALA A 443 -31.89 1.83 34.31
C ALA A 443 -32.07 1.09 32.98
N GLY A 444 -31.96 -0.25 33.01
CA GLY A 444 -31.97 -1.12 31.84
C GLY A 444 -30.62 -1.24 31.11
N GLN A 445 -29.59 -0.46 31.48
CA GLN A 445 -28.26 -0.58 30.88
C GLN A 445 -27.56 -1.85 31.39
N PRO A 446 -27.04 -2.71 30.48
CA PRO A 446 -26.17 -3.82 30.86
C PRO A 446 -24.73 -3.34 31.11
N PHE A 447 -24.04 -3.96 32.06
CA PHE A 447 -22.63 -3.70 32.35
C PHE A 447 -21.91 -4.97 32.86
N ARG A 448 -20.59 -4.90 33.03
CA ARG A 448 -19.76 -5.94 33.67
C ARG A 448 -18.74 -5.24 34.56
N ASP A 449 -18.64 -5.66 35.82
CA ASP A 449 -17.59 -5.16 36.71
C ASP A 449 -16.20 -5.69 36.30
N ARG A 450 -15.14 -4.95 36.62
CA ARG A 450 -13.77 -5.43 36.44
C ARG A 450 -13.26 -6.09 37.72
N LEU A 451 -12.83 -7.34 37.61
CA LEU A 451 -12.24 -8.10 38.71
C LEU A 451 -10.79 -7.65 38.97
N LYS A 452 -10.22 -8.06 40.10
CA LYS A 452 -8.90 -7.60 40.59
C LYS A 452 -7.72 -7.92 39.66
N ASP A 453 -7.86 -8.93 38.81
CA ASP A 453 -6.88 -9.34 37.80
C ASP A 453 -7.09 -8.65 36.44
N GLY A 454 -8.09 -7.75 36.33
CA GLY A 454 -8.45 -7.05 35.11
C GLY A 454 -9.47 -7.77 34.22
N SER A 455 -9.85 -9.01 34.56
CA SER A 455 -10.90 -9.77 33.86
C SER A 455 -12.31 -9.19 34.14
N LEU A 456 -13.30 -9.60 33.34
CA LEU A 456 -14.68 -9.11 33.46
C LEU A 456 -15.55 -10.08 34.28
N GLY A 457 -16.36 -9.53 35.18
CA GLY A 457 -17.36 -10.25 35.94
C GLY A 457 -18.59 -10.67 35.12
N PRO A 458 -19.61 -11.27 35.75
CA PRO A 458 -20.86 -11.65 35.06
C PRO A 458 -21.59 -10.44 34.48
N SER A 459 -22.46 -10.67 33.49
CA SER A 459 -23.28 -9.59 32.92
C SER A 459 -24.38 -9.17 33.90
N MET A 460 -24.34 -7.90 34.29
CA MET A 460 -25.30 -7.25 35.18
C MET A 460 -26.23 -6.34 34.38
N ILE A 461 -27.43 -6.08 34.90
CA ILE A 461 -28.37 -5.08 34.38
C ILE A 461 -28.91 -4.23 35.54
N VAL A 462 -29.04 -2.92 35.33
CA VAL A 462 -29.59 -2.01 36.35
C VAL A 462 -31.12 -2.11 36.38
N ILE A 463 -31.66 -2.57 37.50
CA ILE A 463 -33.09 -2.54 37.84
C ILE A 463 -33.40 -1.17 38.47
N PRO A 464 -34.43 -0.43 37.99
CA PRO A 464 -34.81 0.86 38.56
C PRO A 464 -35.38 0.72 39.98
N ALA A 465 -35.36 1.82 40.74
CA ALA A 465 -36.17 1.95 41.94
C ALA A 465 -37.67 1.89 41.58
N GLY A 466 -38.47 1.24 42.43
CA GLY A 466 -39.90 1.07 42.16
C GLY A 466 -40.58 0.09 43.12
N SER A 467 -41.89 -0.10 42.92
CA SER A 467 -42.72 -1.05 43.66
C SER A 467 -43.36 -2.08 42.73
N PHE A 468 -43.58 -3.28 43.24
CA PHE A 468 -44.35 -4.33 42.57
C PHE A 468 -45.04 -5.23 43.61
N LEU A 469 -46.02 -6.01 43.17
CA LEU A 469 -46.73 -6.96 44.02
C LEU A 469 -45.99 -8.31 44.01
N MET A 470 -45.66 -8.84 45.19
CA MET A 470 -45.03 -10.14 45.39
C MET A 470 -45.99 -11.09 46.11
N GLY A 471 -45.97 -12.38 45.72
CA GLY A 471 -46.90 -13.41 46.18
C GLY A 471 -47.97 -13.73 45.13
N SER A 472 -48.62 -14.87 45.26
CA SER A 472 -49.61 -15.37 44.30
C SER A 472 -51.04 -14.93 44.66
N PRO A 473 -51.92 -14.64 43.67
CA PRO A 473 -53.34 -14.38 43.95
C PRO A 473 -54.03 -15.61 44.55
N GLU A 474 -55.05 -15.41 45.39
CA GLU A 474 -55.84 -16.50 45.98
C GLU A 474 -56.46 -17.47 44.94
N GLU A 475 -56.67 -16.99 43.70
CA GLU A 475 -57.27 -17.74 42.59
C GLU A 475 -56.23 -18.44 41.68
N GLU A 476 -54.92 -18.32 41.96
CA GLU A 476 -53.88 -18.97 41.16
C GLU A 476 -53.84 -20.49 41.40
N ALA A 477 -53.88 -21.26 40.30
CA ALA A 477 -53.82 -22.71 40.34
C ALA A 477 -52.40 -23.19 40.67
N GLU A 478 -52.28 -24.22 41.51
CA GLU A 478 -51.01 -24.78 41.98
C GLU A 478 -50.20 -23.87 42.94
N ARG A 479 -50.80 -22.80 43.49
CA ARG A 479 -50.16 -21.98 44.55
C ARG A 479 -49.88 -22.82 45.82
N ASP A 480 -48.74 -22.57 46.46
CA ASP A 480 -48.39 -23.16 47.77
C ASP A 480 -48.82 -22.23 48.93
N ASP A 481 -49.13 -22.81 50.10
CA ASP A 481 -49.53 -22.08 51.33
C ASP A 481 -48.48 -21.04 51.84
N ASN A 482 -47.26 -21.06 51.29
CA ASN A 482 -46.17 -20.14 51.64
C ASN A 482 -46.01 -18.96 50.66
N GLU A 483 -46.87 -18.85 49.64
CA GLU A 483 -46.87 -17.78 48.63
C GLU A 483 -47.86 -16.64 48.97
N ASP A 484 -48.68 -16.84 50.02
CA ASP A 484 -49.61 -15.88 50.59
C ASP A 484 -49.00 -15.08 51.78
N PRO A 485 -49.44 -13.83 52.02
CA PRO A 485 -50.35 -13.02 51.21
C PRO A 485 -49.59 -12.18 50.17
N GLN A 486 -50.29 -11.80 49.09
CA GLN A 486 -49.80 -10.77 48.17
C GLN A 486 -49.50 -9.45 48.92
N HIS A 487 -48.29 -8.93 48.76
CA HIS A 487 -47.86 -7.69 49.40
C HIS A 487 -46.97 -6.84 48.48
N GLU A 488 -47.01 -5.52 48.66
CA GLU A 488 -46.21 -4.59 47.87
C GLU A 488 -44.76 -4.58 48.37
N VAL A 489 -43.81 -4.86 47.48
CA VAL A 489 -42.37 -4.78 47.73
C VAL A 489 -41.81 -3.56 47.01
N THR A 490 -41.14 -2.69 47.76
CA THR A 490 -40.56 -1.43 47.24
C THR A 490 -39.05 -1.40 47.36
N PHE A 491 -38.36 -1.24 46.23
CA PHE A 491 -36.94 -0.95 46.16
C PHE A 491 -36.71 0.56 46.06
N ALA A 492 -36.31 1.19 47.18
CA ALA A 492 -36.12 2.65 47.28
C ALA A 492 -34.89 3.20 46.51
N LYS A 493 -34.06 2.32 45.93
CA LYS A 493 -32.90 2.67 45.11
C LYS A 493 -32.81 1.68 43.94
N ALA A 494 -32.28 2.14 42.81
CA ALA A 494 -31.88 1.25 41.73
C ALA A 494 -30.76 0.31 42.21
N PHE A 495 -30.73 -0.91 41.69
CA PHE A 495 -29.75 -1.93 42.02
C PHE A 495 -29.41 -2.75 40.78
N ALA A 496 -28.25 -3.41 40.78
CA ALA A 496 -27.85 -4.29 39.69
C ALA A 496 -28.26 -5.74 39.99
N LEU A 497 -28.77 -6.44 38.97
CA LEU A 497 -29.07 -7.87 39.03
C LEU A 497 -28.30 -8.60 37.90
N GLY A 498 -27.90 -9.85 38.14
CA GLY A 498 -27.33 -10.68 37.07
C GLY A 498 -28.35 -10.90 35.95
N ARG A 499 -27.97 -10.68 34.69
CA ARG A 499 -28.85 -10.83 33.52
C ARG A 499 -29.25 -12.29 33.26
N GLY A 500 -28.50 -13.24 33.81
CA GLY A 500 -28.79 -14.68 33.79
C GLY A 500 -28.15 -15.39 34.97
N ALA A 501 -28.33 -16.71 35.05
CA ALA A 501 -27.68 -17.54 36.05
C ALA A 501 -26.15 -17.52 35.85
N VAL A 502 -25.40 -17.38 36.94
CA VAL A 502 -23.92 -17.39 36.91
C VAL A 502 -23.44 -18.76 36.45
N MET A 503 -22.64 -18.80 35.38
CA MET A 503 -22.11 -20.06 34.86
C MET A 503 -20.93 -20.56 35.71
N VAL A 504 -20.72 -21.87 35.75
CA VAL A 504 -19.59 -22.52 36.46
C VAL A 504 -18.24 -21.91 36.05
N GLY A 505 -18.07 -21.56 34.77
CA GLY A 505 -16.87 -20.89 34.27
C GLY A 505 -16.66 -19.47 34.83
N GLU A 506 -17.74 -18.69 34.95
CA GLU A 506 -17.70 -17.33 35.51
C GLU A 506 -17.41 -17.36 37.02
N PHE A 507 -18.01 -18.32 37.75
CA PHE A 507 -17.73 -18.51 39.17
C PHE A 507 -16.27 -18.96 39.41
N ARG A 508 -15.74 -19.86 38.57
CA ARG A 508 -14.31 -20.26 38.62
C ARG A 508 -13.38 -19.07 38.37
N ALA A 509 -13.71 -18.19 37.42
CA ALA A 509 -12.95 -16.95 37.17
C ALA A 509 -12.98 -16.01 38.38
N PHE A 510 -14.15 -15.78 38.98
CA PHE A 510 -14.29 -15.00 40.22
C PHE A 510 -13.44 -15.56 41.36
N VAL A 511 -13.45 -16.88 41.59
CA VAL A 511 -12.62 -17.55 42.59
C VAL A 511 -11.13 -17.27 42.35
N ALA A 512 -10.65 -17.46 41.12
CA ALA A 512 -9.25 -17.25 40.76
C ALA A 512 -8.82 -15.78 40.98
N ALA A 513 -9.65 -14.82 40.57
CA ALA A 513 -9.36 -13.39 40.69
C ALA A 513 -9.44 -12.85 42.13
N SER A 514 -10.29 -13.46 42.98
CA SER A 514 -10.56 -12.95 44.34
C SER A 514 -9.87 -13.73 45.46
N GLY A 515 -9.46 -14.98 45.20
CA GLY A 515 -9.03 -15.93 46.23
C GLY A 515 -10.18 -16.46 47.10
N TYR A 516 -11.43 -16.30 46.65
CA TYR A 516 -12.61 -16.72 47.41
C TYR A 516 -12.61 -18.24 47.66
N ARG A 517 -12.87 -18.63 48.91
CA ARG A 517 -13.16 -20.01 49.31
C ARG A 517 -14.64 -20.15 49.62
N THR A 518 -15.27 -21.18 49.06
CA THR A 518 -16.68 -21.49 49.29
C THR A 518 -16.95 -21.92 50.73
N GLU A 519 -18.19 -21.84 51.20
CA GLU A 519 -18.57 -22.34 52.54
C GLU A 519 -18.34 -23.86 52.65
N ALA A 520 -18.58 -24.61 51.56
CA ALA A 520 -18.27 -26.04 51.48
C ALA A 520 -16.77 -26.38 51.69
N GLU A 521 -15.85 -25.44 51.42
CA GLU A 521 -14.41 -25.57 51.69
C GLU A 521 -13.98 -25.00 53.05
N ARG A 522 -14.82 -24.18 53.70
CA ARG A 522 -14.58 -23.63 55.04
C ARG A 522 -15.12 -24.56 56.13
N ASP A 523 -16.25 -25.20 55.87
CA ASP A 523 -16.98 -26.08 56.78
C ASP A 523 -16.88 -27.56 56.36
N LYS A 524 -17.84 -28.40 56.79
CA LYS A 524 -17.75 -29.88 56.75
C LYS A 524 -18.09 -30.51 55.38
N GLY A 525 -17.84 -29.81 54.27
CA GLY A 525 -18.13 -30.28 52.91
C GLY A 525 -19.55 -29.98 52.42
N CYS A 526 -19.83 -30.32 51.16
CA CYS A 526 -21.15 -30.19 50.54
C CYS A 526 -21.88 -31.54 50.43
N PHE A 527 -23.21 -31.49 50.35
CA PHE A 527 -24.02 -32.63 49.95
C PHE A 527 -24.09 -32.70 48.42
N VAL A 528 -23.57 -33.78 47.84
CA VAL A 528 -23.69 -34.04 46.40
C VAL A 528 -24.75 -35.10 46.19
N TRP A 529 -25.78 -34.78 45.39
CA TRP A 529 -26.77 -35.78 44.97
C TRP A 529 -26.16 -36.65 43.87
N ASN A 530 -25.91 -37.92 44.16
CA ASN A 530 -25.68 -38.92 43.12
C ASN A 530 -27.03 -39.55 42.74
N SER A 531 -27.16 -39.99 41.50
CA SER A 531 -28.38 -40.60 40.95
C SER A 531 -28.68 -42.01 41.51
N VAL A 532 -28.01 -42.43 42.60
CA VAL A 532 -28.12 -43.75 43.23
C VAL A 532 -28.48 -43.61 44.73
N THR A 533 -29.63 -42.99 44.98
CA THR A 533 -30.45 -43.16 46.20
C THR A 533 -29.78 -42.86 47.57
N SER A 534 -28.67 -42.11 47.62
CA SER A 534 -28.00 -41.79 48.90
C SER A 534 -27.26 -40.46 48.90
N PHE A 535 -27.28 -39.78 50.05
CA PHE A 535 -26.45 -38.60 50.31
C PHE A 535 -25.09 -39.04 50.89
N GLU A 536 -24.00 -38.81 50.15
CA GLU A 536 -22.63 -38.92 50.70
C GLU A 536 -22.13 -37.54 51.18
N ILE A 537 -21.59 -37.48 52.39
CA ILE A 537 -20.74 -36.35 52.82
C ILE A 537 -19.33 -36.63 52.31
N ARG A 538 -18.90 -35.90 51.27
CA ARG A 538 -17.50 -35.91 50.82
C ARG A 538 -16.76 -34.74 51.44
N GLY A 539 -15.75 -35.05 52.25
CA GLY A 539 -14.91 -34.04 52.89
C GLY A 539 -14.13 -33.21 51.87
N THR A 540 -13.93 -31.93 52.18
CA THR A 540 -13.17 -30.89 51.44
C THR A 540 -12.74 -31.28 50.02
N LEU A 541 -13.68 -31.22 49.08
CA LEU A 541 -13.40 -31.33 47.66
C LEU A 541 -12.70 -30.05 47.19
N SER A 542 -11.68 -30.18 46.34
CA SER A 542 -11.13 -29.02 45.62
C SER A 542 -12.19 -28.42 44.68
N HIS A 543 -12.06 -27.14 44.35
CA HIS A 543 -12.95 -26.38 43.45
C HIS A 543 -13.43 -27.13 42.18
N ASP A 544 -12.62 -28.01 41.58
CA ASP A 544 -12.99 -28.76 40.38
C ASP A 544 -13.80 -30.04 40.60
N GLN A 545 -14.03 -30.48 41.84
CA GLN A 545 -14.79 -31.72 42.16
C GLN A 545 -16.12 -31.48 42.88
N ALA A 546 -16.38 -30.27 43.38
CA ALA A 546 -17.61 -29.96 44.12
C ALA A 546 -18.86 -29.80 43.21
N TRP A 547 -18.69 -29.72 41.89
CA TRP A 547 -19.76 -29.51 40.91
C TRP A 547 -19.68 -30.55 39.78
N VAL A 548 -20.56 -31.56 39.85
CA VAL A 548 -20.77 -32.55 38.78
C VAL A 548 -21.91 -32.03 37.87
N PRO A 549 -21.75 -32.02 36.54
CA PRO A 549 -22.72 -31.42 35.63
C PRO A 549 -23.88 -32.36 35.31
N ASP A 550 -24.80 -32.56 36.27
CA ASP A 550 -26.06 -33.27 36.04
C ASP A 550 -27.22 -32.66 36.86
N GLY A 551 -27.86 -31.63 36.27
CA GLY A 551 -29.28 -31.27 36.45
C GLY A 551 -29.87 -30.99 37.85
N ALA A 552 -29.12 -31.08 38.94
CA ALA A 552 -29.68 -31.05 40.29
C ALA A 552 -29.90 -29.62 40.83
N HIS A 553 -31.16 -29.24 41.01
CA HIS A 553 -31.55 -28.02 41.73
C HIS A 553 -31.19 -28.09 43.22
N GLY A 554 -29.98 -27.67 43.58
CA GLY A 554 -29.60 -27.38 44.97
C GLY A 554 -29.93 -25.93 45.32
N ARG A 555 -30.94 -25.69 46.17
CA ARG A 555 -31.12 -24.39 46.83
C ARG A 555 -29.97 -24.17 47.82
N SER A 556 -29.31 -23.01 47.74
CA SER A 556 -28.46 -22.44 48.79
C SER A 556 -29.32 -21.62 49.75
#